data_AF-A0A2T6FH39-F1
#
_entry.id   AF-A0A2T6FH39-F1
#
_cell.length_a   1.000
_cell.length_b   1.000
_cell.length_c   1.000
_cell.angle_alpha   90.00
_cell.angle_beta   90.00
_cell.angle_gamma   90.00
#
_symmetry.space_group_name_H-M   'P 1'
#
loop_
_entity.id
_entity.type
_entity.pdbx_description
1 polymer ?
#
loop_
_entity_poly.entity_id
_entity_poly.type
_entity_poly.pdbx_seq_one_letter_code
_entity_poly.pdbx_strand_id
1 'polypeptide(L)'
;MIANILHLIVYSLMSLFLVIVILRFLLQVVRADFYNPVSQAIVKVTMPLLKPLRKIIPGVLGIDMASVVLIILVQLVASMILVLVVGESELLGNPLILIAWGVVGTLTIVSSIFFWCMIISIIGSFIAPFSHHPLLVLANQIINPLAAPIRKLIPPLGGVLDVSPIFILIILQVVNILLERLALLLGLIPVVVLGNW
;
A
#
# COMPACT_ATOMS: atom_id res chain seq x y z
N MET A 1 -25.38 12.97 -9.81
CA MET A 1 -24.54 14.09 -9.30
C MET A 1 -24.17 13.90 -7.83
N ILE A 2 -25.11 13.82 -6.89
CA ILE A 2 -24.82 13.65 -5.45
C ILE A 2 -24.05 12.35 -5.16
N ALA A 3 -24.47 11.21 -5.74
CA ALA A 3 -23.79 9.93 -5.58
C ALA A 3 -22.31 9.97 -6.01
N ASN A 4 -21.99 10.67 -7.10
CA ASN A 4 -20.61 10.80 -7.59
C ASN A 4 -19.74 11.63 -6.62
N ILE A 5 -20.32 12.70 -6.04
CA ILE A 5 -19.63 13.52 -5.04
C ILE A 5 -19.38 12.69 -3.77
N LEU A 6 -20.40 11.95 -3.32
CA LEU A 6 -20.29 11.08 -2.15
C LEU A 6 -19.26 9.97 -2.39
N HIS A 7 -19.28 9.35 -3.56
CA HIS A 7 -18.30 8.35 -3.98
C HIS A 7 -16.88 8.91 -3.92
N LEU A 8 -16.63 10.07 -4.52
CA LEU A 8 -15.32 10.72 -4.50
C LEU A 8 -14.81 10.94 -3.07
N ILE A 9 -15.66 11.49 -2.19
CA ILE A 9 -15.30 11.78 -0.80
C ILE A 9 -14.99 10.48 -0.05
N VAL A 10 -15.87 9.48 -0.12
CA VAL A 10 -15.69 8.19 0.55
C VAL A 10 -14.45 7.47 0.03
N TYR A 11 -14.32 7.36 -1.29
CA TYR A 11 -13.20 6.69 -1.95
C TYR A 11 -11.87 7.33 -1.54
N SER A 12 -11.78 8.66 -1.57
CA SER A 12 -10.56 9.40 -1.24
C SER A 12 -10.18 9.25 0.23
N LEU A 13 -11.13 9.43 1.15
CA LEU A 13 -10.87 9.33 2.59
C LEU A 13 -10.51 7.90 3.02
N MET A 14 -11.24 6.91 2.51
CA MET A 14 -10.99 5.50 2.83
C MET A 14 -9.70 5.00 2.20
N SER A 15 -9.39 5.43 0.97
CA SER A 15 -8.08 5.20 0.34
C SER A 15 -6.93 5.74 1.18
N LEU A 16 -6.99 7.01 1.56
CA LEU A 16 -5.95 7.63 2.38
C LEU A 16 -5.74 6.88 3.69
N PHE A 17 -6.84 6.50 4.34
CA PHE A 17 -6.79 5.72 5.56
C PHE A 17 -6.17 4.33 5.32
N LEU A 18 -6.56 3.63 4.26
CA LEU A 18 -6.01 2.33 3.91
C LEU A 18 -4.51 2.40 3.60
N VAL A 19 -4.06 3.43 2.87
CA VAL A 19 -2.63 3.70 2.63
C VAL A 19 -1.89 3.85 3.96
N ILE A 20 -2.43 4.59 4.94
CA ILE A 20 -1.81 4.73 6.26
C ILE A 20 -1.70 3.37 6.98
N VAL A 21 -2.74 2.53 6.92
CA VAL A 21 -2.71 1.19 7.53
C VAL A 21 -1.71 0.27 6.82
N ILE A 22 -1.64 0.29 5.48
CA ILE A 22 -0.67 -0.48 4.71
C ILE A 22 0.75 0.00 5.01
N LEU A 23 0.99 1.31 5.07
CA LEU A 23 2.28 1.87 5.46
C LEU A 23 2.67 1.41 6.87
N ARG A 24 1.72 1.36 7.83
CA ARG A 24 2.00 0.84 9.17
C ARG A 24 2.52 -0.60 9.14
N PHE A 25 1.96 -1.44 8.29
CA PHE A 25 2.42 -2.81 8.07
C PHE A 25 3.80 -2.83 7.43
N LEU A 26 3.99 -2.11 6.31
CA LEU A 26 5.26 -2.07 5.57
C LEU A 26 6.41 -1.56 6.44
N LEU A 27 6.20 -0.48 7.20
CA LEU A 27 7.20 0.07 8.12
C LEU A 27 7.65 -0.96 9.15
N GLN A 28 6.76 -1.82 9.63
CA GLN A 28 7.14 -2.89 10.54
C GLN A 28 7.92 -4.00 9.84
N VAL A 29 7.48 -4.41 8.63
CA VAL A 29 8.15 -5.45 7.84
C VAL A 29 9.59 -5.05 7.53
N VAL A 30 9.81 -3.81 7.11
CA VAL A 30 11.17 -3.30 6.80
C VAL A 30 11.96 -2.87 8.04
N ARG A 31 11.34 -2.96 9.24
CA ARG A 31 11.91 -2.49 10.52
C ARG A 31 12.38 -1.04 10.41
N ALA A 32 11.52 -0.19 9.85
CA ALA A 32 11.77 1.23 9.66
C ALA A 32 12.04 1.95 11.00
N ASP A 33 12.74 3.08 10.91
CA ASP A 33 13.11 3.85 12.10
C ASP A 33 11.88 4.43 12.80
N PHE A 34 11.67 4.05 14.06
CA PHE A 34 10.58 4.54 14.91
C PHE A 34 10.80 5.96 15.42
N TYR A 35 12.02 6.50 15.37
CA TYR A 35 12.30 7.90 15.71
C TYR A 35 11.88 8.87 14.60
N ASN A 36 11.60 8.37 13.40
CA ASN A 36 11.11 9.19 12.30
C ASN A 36 9.71 9.74 12.61
N PRO A 37 9.48 11.07 12.50
CA PRO A 37 8.19 11.69 12.86
C PRO A 37 7.01 11.16 12.03
N VAL A 38 7.24 10.79 10.76
CA VAL A 38 6.20 10.23 9.89
C VAL A 38 5.84 8.81 10.32
N SER A 39 6.83 8.01 10.72
CA SER A 39 6.62 6.68 11.31
C SER A 39 5.78 6.78 12.59
N GLN A 40 6.09 7.73 13.48
CA GLN A 40 5.32 7.96 14.69
C GLN A 40 3.89 8.41 14.42
N ALA A 41 3.68 9.28 13.43
CA ALA A 41 2.35 9.72 13.03
C ALA A 41 1.49 8.53 12.55
N ILE A 42 2.05 7.68 11.67
CA ILE A 42 1.37 6.47 11.16
C ILE A 42 1.03 5.52 12.30
N VAL A 43 1.98 5.27 13.22
CA VAL A 43 1.76 4.44 14.40
C VAL A 43 0.65 5.03 15.28
N LYS A 44 0.68 6.33 15.55
CA LYS A 44 -0.33 7.01 16.38
C LYS A 44 -1.73 6.93 15.79
N VAL A 45 -1.87 7.09 14.48
CA VAL A 45 -3.18 7.02 13.78
C VAL A 45 -3.73 5.60 13.78
N THR A 46 -2.89 4.57 13.63
CA THR A 46 -3.33 3.17 13.49
C THR A 46 -3.51 2.43 14.81
N MET A 47 -2.80 2.86 15.87
CA MET A 47 -2.82 2.21 17.18
C MET A 47 -4.20 2.02 17.82
N PRO A 48 -5.14 2.99 17.77
CA PRO A 48 -6.47 2.81 18.36
C PRO A 48 -7.21 1.58 17.83
N LEU A 49 -7.06 1.26 16.55
CA LEU A 49 -7.68 0.08 15.92
C LEU A 49 -6.84 -1.18 16.10
N LEU A 50 -5.51 -1.07 16.05
CA LEU A 50 -4.62 -2.23 16.19
C LEU A 50 -4.56 -2.79 17.62
N LYS A 51 -4.63 -1.95 18.65
CA LYS A 51 -4.58 -2.38 20.06
C LYS A 51 -5.64 -3.44 20.41
N PRO A 52 -6.94 -3.26 20.10
CA PRO A 52 -7.94 -4.28 20.37
C PRO A 52 -7.72 -5.53 19.51
N LEU A 53 -7.38 -5.39 18.22
CA LEU A 53 -7.14 -6.53 17.33
C LEU A 53 -5.98 -7.41 17.82
N ARG A 54 -4.87 -6.82 18.28
CA ARG A 54 -3.71 -7.56 18.80
C ARG A 54 -3.99 -8.34 20.09
N LYS A 55 -5.08 -8.04 20.81
CA LYS A 55 -5.49 -8.86 21.97
C LYS A 55 -6.05 -10.21 21.54
N ILE A 56 -6.60 -10.29 20.33
CA ILE A 56 -7.27 -11.49 19.80
C ILE A 56 -6.35 -12.20 18.80
N ILE A 57 -5.62 -11.43 18.00
CA ILE A 57 -4.84 -11.92 16.87
C ILE A 57 -3.36 -11.88 17.23
N PRO A 58 -2.71 -13.04 17.44
CA PRO A 58 -1.29 -13.09 17.73
C PRO A 58 -0.45 -12.73 16.51
N GLY A 59 0.76 -12.21 16.75
CA GLY A 59 1.77 -12.08 15.69
C GLY A 59 2.33 -13.44 15.28
N VAL A 60 2.65 -13.62 14.00
CA VAL A 60 3.18 -14.88 13.44
C VAL A 60 4.47 -14.59 12.70
N LEU A 61 5.54 -15.34 12.98
CA LEU A 61 6.85 -15.23 12.30
C LEU A 61 7.43 -13.79 12.28
N GLY A 62 7.19 -13.00 13.32
CA GLY A 62 7.64 -11.61 13.39
C GLY A 62 6.80 -10.60 12.60
N ILE A 63 5.72 -11.06 11.95
CA ILE A 63 4.74 -10.23 11.25
C ILE A 63 3.56 -9.94 12.18
N ASP A 64 3.11 -8.68 12.20
CA ASP A 64 1.90 -8.27 12.93
C ASP A 64 0.65 -8.62 12.12
N MET A 65 0.11 -9.83 12.36
CA MET A 65 -1.11 -10.31 11.70
C MET A 65 -2.32 -9.42 11.99
N ALA A 66 -2.35 -8.70 13.12
CA ALA A 66 -3.41 -7.74 13.39
C ALA A 66 -3.41 -6.58 12.37
N SER A 67 -2.25 -6.19 11.86
CA SER A 67 -2.14 -5.19 10.78
C SER A 67 -2.70 -5.72 9.47
N VAL A 68 -2.39 -6.97 9.10
CA VAL A 68 -2.93 -7.62 7.90
C VAL A 68 -4.46 -7.71 7.98
N VAL A 69 -4.99 -8.13 9.13
CA VAL A 69 -6.44 -8.21 9.34
C VAL A 69 -7.08 -6.83 9.30
N LEU A 70 -6.44 -5.80 9.89
CA LEU A 70 -6.96 -4.44 9.80
C LEU A 70 -7.01 -3.93 8.34
N ILE A 71 -6.00 -4.22 7.52
CA ILE A 71 -5.99 -3.86 6.09
C ILE A 71 -7.22 -4.45 5.39
N ILE A 72 -7.46 -5.76 5.57
CA ILE A 72 -8.60 -6.44 4.95
C ILE A 72 -9.93 -5.89 5.48
N LEU A 73 -10.05 -5.64 6.79
CA LEU A 73 -11.27 -5.08 7.38
C LEU A 73 -11.57 -3.68 6.83
N VAL A 74 -10.57 -2.81 6.73
CA VAL A 74 -10.74 -1.45 6.18
C VAL A 74 -11.16 -1.52 4.72
N GLN A 75 -10.53 -2.38 3.93
CA GLN A 75 -10.88 -2.59 2.53
C GLN A 75 -12.32 -3.09 2.37
N LEU A 76 -12.74 -4.08 3.18
CA LEU A 76 -14.10 -4.60 3.16
C LEU A 76 -15.14 -3.56 3.55
N VAL A 77 -14.90 -2.82 4.63
CA VAL A 77 -15.80 -1.76 5.08
C VAL A 77 -15.91 -0.67 4.01
N ALA A 78 -14.79 -0.25 3.43
CA ALA A 78 -14.80 0.73 2.34
C ALA A 78 -15.59 0.21 1.13
N SER A 79 -15.36 -1.03 0.70
CA SER A 79 -16.09 -1.63 -0.41
C SER A 79 -17.59 -1.74 -0.14
N MET A 80 -18.00 -2.14 1.06
CA MET A 80 -19.42 -2.19 1.44
C MET A 80 -20.07 -0.80 1.37
N ILE A 81 -19.39 0.23 1.88
CA ILE A 81 -19.91 1.61 1.80
C ILE A 81 -20.00 2.05 0.34
N LEU A 82 -18.98 1.79 -0.48
CA LEU A 82 -18.97 2.19 -1.90
C LEU A 82 -20.06 1.47 -2.70
N VAL A 83 -20.30 0.18 -2.44
CA VAL A 83 -21.42 -0.57 -3.03
C VAL A 83 -22.76 0.13 -2.74
N LEU A 84 -22.98 0.54 -1.49
CA LEU A 84 -24.19 1.27 -1.10
C LEU A 84 -24.29 2.65 -1.76
N VAL A 85 -23.17 3.36 -1.93
CA VAL A 85 -23.13 4.68 -2.58
C VAL A 85 -23.44 4.59 -4.08
N VAL A 86 -22.96 3.54 -4.75
CA VAL A 86 -23.18 3.33 -6.19
C VAL A 86 -24.57 2.73 -6.47
N GLY A 87 -25.17 2.05 -5.49
CA GLY A 87 -26.51 1.45 -5.60
C GLY A 87 -26.50 -0.01 -6.07
N GLU A 88 -25.33 -0.63 -6.16
CA GLU A 88 -25.12 -2.01 -6.64
C GLU A 88 -25.31 -3.04 -5.52
N SER A 89 -26.41 -2.94 -4.77
CA SER A 89 -26.63 -3.70 -3.53
C SER A 89 -26.60 -5.23 -3.70
N GLU A 90 -26.81 -5.73 -4.92
CA GLU A 90 -26.68 -7.15 -5.28
C GLU A 90 -25.27 -7.70 -5.01
N LEU A 91 -24.24 -6.84 -5.07
CA LEU A 91 -22.84 -7.20 -4.79
C LEU A 91 -22.58 -7.56 -3.31
N LEU A 92 -23.47 -7.15 -2.40
CA LEU A 92 -23.36 -7.53 -0.98
C LEU A 92 -23.74 -8.99 -0.71
N GLY A 93 -24.39 -9.66 -1.67
CA GLY A 93 -24.86 -11.03 -1.53
C GLY A 93 -23.75 -12.10 -1.44
N ASN A 94 -22.51 -11.76 -1.81
CA ASN A 94 -21.39 -12.68 -1.77
C ASN A 94 -20.16 -12.06 -1.05
N PRO A 95 -20.01 -12.21 0.27
CA PRO A 95 -18.88 -11.62 0.99
C PRO A 95 -17.51 -12.17 0.56
N LEU A 96 -17.45 -13.37 -0.01
CA LEU A 96 -16.20 -13.96 -0.49
C LEU A 96 -15.64 -13.21 -1.70
N ILE A 97 -16.51 -12.72 -2.60
CA ILE A 97 -16.06 -11.95 -3.77
C ILE A 97 -15.46 -10.60 -3.33
N LEU A 98 -16.07 -9.95 -2.33
CA LEU A 98 -15.59 -8.68 -1.78
C LEU A 98 -14.23 -8.83 -1.09
N ILE A 99 -14.01 -9.96 -0.40
CA ILE A 99 -12.70 -10.29 0.17
C ILE A 99 -11.67 -10.47 -0.96
N ALA A 100 -11.99 -11.25 -2.00
CA ALA A 100 -11.07 -11.50 -3.11
C ALA A 100 -10.70 -10.20 -3.83
N TRP A 101 -11.68 -9.35 -4.13
CA TRP A 101 -11.45 -8.02 -4.70
C TRP A 101 -10.64 -7.13 -3.77
N GLY A 102 -10.93 -7.20 -2.48
CA GLY A 102 -10.21 -6.45 -1.46
C GLY A 102 -8.72 -6.81 -1.42
N VAL A 103 -8.38 -8.09 -1.56
CA VAL A 103 -6.99 -8.56 -1.65
C VAL A 103 -6.32 -7.98 -2.89
N VAL A 104 -6.97 -8.04 -4.07
CA VAL A 104 -6.41 -7.47 -5.30
C VAL A 104 -6.18 -5.96 -5.15
N GLY A 105 -7.18 -5.20 -4.72
CA GLY A 105 -7.06 -3.76 -4.53
C GLY A 105 -5.98 -3.38 -3.51
N THR A 106 -5.85 -4.13 -2.43
CA THR A 106 -4.77 -3.95 -1.44
C THR A 106 -3.40 -4.16 -2.07
N LEU A 107 -3.21 -5.23 -2.85
CA LEU A 107 -1.96 -5.50 -3.54
C LEU A 107 -1.62 -4.40 -4.56
N THR A 108 -2.63 -3.86 -5.26
CA THR A 108 -2.43 -2.72 -6.16
C THR A 108 -1.93 -1.49 -5.40
N ILE A 109 -2.53 -1.16 -4.25
CA ILE A 109 -2.05 -0.04 -3.41
C ILE A 109 -0.63 -0.29 -2.90
N VAL A 110 -0.30 -1.52 -2.48
CA VAL A 110 1.07 -1.88 -2.07
C VAL A 110 2.05 -1.64 -3.21
N SER A 111 1.72 -2.08 -4.43
CA SER A 111 2.52 -1.83 -5.63
C SER A 111 2.68 -0.33 -5.90
N SER A 112 1.59 0.45 -5.82
CA SER A 112 1.63 1.91 -5.95
C SER A 112 2.52 2.58 -4.91
N ILE A 113 2.49 2.12 -3.65
CA ILE A 113 3.37 2.64 -2.59
C ILE A 113 4.83 2.42 -2.95
N PHE A 114 5.20 1.22 -3.42
CA PHE A 114 6.56 0.95 -3.87
C PHE A 114 6.93 1.81 -5.10
N PHE A 115 6.02 1.98 -6.06
CA PHE A 115 6.26 2.85 -7.20
C PHE A 115 6.57 4.29 -6.75
N TRP A 116 5.71 4.88 -5.91
CA TRP A 116 5.91 6.26 -5.44
C TRP A 116 7.13 6.40 -4.54
N CYS A 117 7.42 5.44 -3.67
CA CYS A 117 8.65 5.45 -2.88
C CYS A 117 9.89 5.41 -3.79
N MET A 118 9.87 4.61 -4.86
CA MET A 118 10.96 4.59 -5.84
C MET A 118 11.12 5.96 -6.52
N ILE A 119 10.03 6.58 -6.97
CA ILE A 119 10.08 7.91 -7.58
C ILE A 119 10.67 8.94 -6.60
N ILE A 120 10.22 8.95 -5.34
CA ILE A 120 10.75 9.83 -4.30
C ILE A 120 12.25 9.61 -4.08
N SER A 121 12.69 8.34 -4.04
CA SER A 121 14.10 7.97 -3.90
C SER A 121 14.95 8.45 -5.08
N ILE A 122 14.48 8.28 -6.32
CA ILE A 122 15.15 8.76 -7.54
C ILE A 122 15.29 10.29 -7.46
N ILE A 123 14.17 11.00 -7.28
CA ILE A 123 14.17 12.47 -7.22
C ILE A 123 15.11 12.96 -6.10
N GLY A 124 15.04 12.34 -4.92
CA GLY A 124 15.92 12.64 -3.79
C GLY A 124 17.40 12.45 -4.11
N SER A 125 17.76 11.38 -4.84
CA SER A 125 19.15 11.12 -5.23
C SER A 125 19.73 12.16 -6.20
N PHE A 126 18.92 12.73 -7.07
CA PHE A 126 19.37 13.77 -8.02
C PHE A 126 19.38 15.16 -7.39
N ILE A 127 18.36 15.49 -6.58
CA ILE A 127 18.18 16.85 -6.06
C ILE A 127 18.96 17.05 -4.75
N ALA A 128 18.97 16.07 -3.85
CA ALA A 128 19.51 16.22 -2.51
C ALA A 128 20.07 14.88 -1.94
N PRO A 129 21.17 14.36 -2.52
CA PRO A 129 21.71 13.03 -2.19
C PRO A 129 22.12 12.83 -0.73
N PHE A 130 22.43 13.91 0.00
CA PHE A 130 22.84 13.87 1.42
C PHE A 130 21.74 14.35 2.38
N SER A 131 20.49 14.43 1.91
CA SER A 131 19.36 14.89 2.73
C SER A 131 18.90 13.83 3.73
N HIS A 132 18.59 14.28 4.94
CA HIS A 132 18.03 13.48 6.02
C HIS A 132 16.52 13.73 6.19
N HIS A 133 15.84 14.22 5.14
CA HIS A 133 14.43 14.53 5.20
C HIS A 133 13.60 13.27 5.58
N PRO A 134 12.69 13.34 6.58
CA PRO A 134 12.00 12.16 7.11
C PRO A 134 11.31 11.29 6.07
N LEU A 135 10.64 11.90 5.07
CA LEU A 135 9.96 11.14 4.00
C LEU A 135 10.95 10.42 3.07
N LEU A 136 12.09 11.04 2.76
CA LEU A 136 13.09 10.45 1.88
C LEU A 136 13.73 9.23 2.56
N VAL A 137 14.03 9.34 3.85
CA VAL A 137 14.56 8.24 4.66
C VAL A 137 13.59 7.06 4.66
N LEU A 138 12.29 7.30 4.90
CA LEU A 138 11.29 6.22 4.88
C LEU A 138 11.10 5.60 3.49
N ALA A 139 11.04 6.42 2.43
CA ALA A 139 10.94 5.91 1.06
C ALA A 139 12.11 4.97 0.73
N ASN A 140 13.34 5.38 1.08
CA ASN A 140 14.53 4.54 0.92
C ASN A 140 14.47 3.25 1.75
N GLN A 141 13.99 3.32 3.01
CA GLN A 141 13.83 2.13 3.86
C GLN A 141 12.80 1.15 3.31
N ILE A 142 11.68 1.64 2.78
CA ILE A 142 10.62 0.83 2.16
C ILE A 142 11.13 0.17 0.87
N ILE A 143 11.93 0.87 0.07
CA ILE A 143 12.46 0.35 -1.20
C ILE A 143 13.66 -0.59 -1.03
N ASN A 144 14.43 -0.44 0.05
CA ASN A 144 15.66 -1.19 0.25
C ASN A 144 15.51 -2.73 0.13
N PRO A 145 14.45 -3.39 0.62
CA PRO A 145 14.25 -4.82 0.40
C PRO A 145 14.15 -5.23 -1.07
N LEU A 146 13.65 -4.35 -1.95
CA LEU A 146 13.60 -4.58 -3.40
C LEU A 146 14.93 -4.20 -4.08
N ALA A 147 15.54 -3.08 -3.66
CA ALA A 147 16.75 -2.57 -4.28
C ALA A 147 18.02 -3.35 -3.89
N ALA A 148 18.16 -3.79 -2.64
CA ALA A 148 19.38 -4.44 -2.18
C ALA A 148 19.70 -5.75 -2.93
N PRO A 149 18.74 -6.64 -3.24
CA PRO A 149 19.00 -7.81 -4.09
C PRO A 149 19.42 -7.43 -5.52
N ILE A 150 18.80 -6.41 -6.11
CA ILE A 150 19.11 -5.96 -7.48
C ILE A 150 20.51 -5.34 -7.54
N ARG A 151 20.87 -4.49 -6.57
CA ARG A 151 22.22 -3.91 -6.45
C ARG A 151 23.33 -4.95 -6.28
N LYS A 152 23.01 -6.11 -5.70
CA LYS A 152 23.97 -7.22 -5.61
C LYS A 152 24.24 -7.86 -6.97
N LEU A 153 23.23 -7.91 -7.85
CA LEU A 153 23.36 -8.48 -9.18
C LEU A 153 23.93 -7.48 -10.19
N ILE A 154 23.52 -6.21 -10.08
CA ILE A 154 23.91 -5.12 -10.98
C ILE A 154 24.41 -3.96 -10.10
N PRO A 155 25.70 -3.96 -9.74
CA PRO A 155 26.29 -2.89 -8.94
C PRO A 155 26.16 -1.52 -9.64
N PRO A 156 26.16 -0.40 -8.88
CA PRO A 156 26.11 0.94 -9.44
C PRO A 156 27.21 1.19 -10.48
N LEU A 157 26.84 1.74 -11.63
CA LEU A 157 27.79 2.06 -12.71
C LEU A 157 28.73 3.17 -12.23
N GLY A 158 30.04 2.89 -12.27
CA GLY A 158 31.07 3.81 -11.81
C GLY A 158 30.98 4.15 -10.31
N GLY A 159 30.22 3.40 -9.52
CA GLY A 159 30.03 3.65 -8.08
C GLY A 159 29.10 4.82 -7.75
N VAL A 160 28.58 5.55 -8.76
CA VAL A 160 27.80 6.78 -8.57
C VAL A 160 26.36 6.63 -9.07
N LEU A 161 26.13 5.93 -10.19
CA LEU A 161 24.81 5.80 -10.79
C LEU A 161 24.16 4.45 -10.46
N ASP A 162 23.11 4.46 -9.64
CA ASP A 162 22.32 3.27 -9.35
C ASP A 162 21.30 3.01 -10.47
N VAL A 163 21.44 1.86 -11.13
CA VAL A 163 20.55 1.42 -12.23
C VAL A 163 19.35 0.60 -11.69
N SER A 164 19.40 0.17 -10.44
CA SER A 164 18.34 -0.60 -9.78
C SER A 164 16.93 0.01 -9.90
N PRO A 165 16.77 1.35 -9.87
CA PRO A 165 15.46 1.98 -10.08
C PRO A 165 14.74 1.53 -11.35
N ILE A 166 15.45 1.42 -12.48
CA ILE A 166 14.84 1.05 -13.76
C ILE A 166 14.27 -0.37 -13.68
N PHE A 167 15.04 -1.32 -13.14
CA PHE A 167 14.61 -2.70 -13.00
C PHE A 167 13.42 -2.85 -12.05
N ILE A 168 13.42 -2.13 -10.93
CA ILE A 168 12.31 -2.14 -9.98
C ILE A 168 11.04 -1.60 -10.63
N LEU A 169 11.13 -0.47 -11.36
CA LEU A 169 9.98 0.10 -12.05
C LEU A 169 9.40 -0.88 -13.09
N ILE A 170 10.25 -1.58 -13.85
CA ILE A 170 9.82 -2.62 -14.79
C ILE A 170 9.12 -3.77 -14.06
N ILE A 171 9.70 -4.27 -12.96
CA ILE A 171 9.10 -5.36 -12.16
C ILE A 171 7.74 -4.93 -11.60
N LEU A 172 7.63 -3.72 -11.05
CA LEU A 172 6.37 -3.18 -10.54
C LEU A 172 5.33 -3.03 -11.66
N GLN A 173 5.75 -2.64 -12.87
CA GLN A 173 4.84 -2.58 -14.02
C GLN A 173 4.31 -3.95 -14.43
N VAL A 174 5.16 -4.99 -14.43
CA VAL A 174 4.73 -6.37 -14.66
C VAL A 174 3.74 -6.81 -13.58
N VAL A 175 4.01 -6.50 -12.30
CA VAL A 175 3.11 -6.79 -11.19
C VAL A 175 1.74 -6.12 -11.39
N ASN A 176 1.71 -4.85 -11.78
CA ASN A 176 0.45 -4.14 -12.05
C ASN A 176 -0.35 -4.78 -13.19
N ILE A 177 0.29 -5.17 -14.29
CA ILE A 177 -0.38 -5.89 -15.39
C ILE A 177 -1.00 -7.22 -14.91
N LEU A 178 -0.29 -7.95 -14.05
CA LEU A 178 -0.80 -9.20 -13.48
C LEU A 178 -1.97 -8.96 -12.53
N LEU A 179 -1.92 -7.91 -11.71
CA LEU A 179 -3.00 -7.53 -10.80
C LEU A 179 -4.25 -7.06 -11.56
N GLU A 180 -4.09 -6.26 -12.61
CA GLU A 180 -5.18 -5.85 -13.50
C GLU A 180 -5.83 -7.07 -14.18
N ARG A 181 -5.01 -8.01 -14.69
CA ARG A 181 -5.53 -9.25 -15.27
C ARG A 181 -6.28 -10.09 -14.23
N LEU A 182 -5.78 -10.19 -13.01
CA LEU A 182 -6.47 -10.89 -11.93
C LEU A 182 -7.78 -10.21 -11.54
N ALA A 183 -7.81 -8.88 -11.49
CA ALA A 183 -9.02 -8.09 -11.26
C ALA A 183 -10.09 -8.41 -12.31
N LEU A 184 -9.71 -8.42 -13.59
CA LEU A 184 -10.61 -8.77 -14.70
C LEU A 184 -11.15 -10.20 -14.59
N LEU A 185 -10.29 -11.18 -14.26
CA LEU A 185 -10.71 -12.57 -14.09
C LEU A 185 -11.70 -12.77 -12.93
N LEU A 186 -11.58 -11.97 -11.87
CA LEU A 186 -12.48 -11.97 -10.73
C LEU A 186 -13.74 -11.12 -10.93
N GLY A 187 -13.90 -10.48 -12.10
CA GLY A 187 -15.03 -9.59 -12.37
C GLY A 187 -15.04 -8.34 -11.48
N LEU A 188 -13.86 -7.90 -11.01
CA LEU A 188 -13.72 -6.79 -10.09
C LEU A 188 -14.28 -5.50 -10.69
N ILE A 189 -15.21 -4.87 -9.97
CA ILE A 189 -15.80 -3.58 -10.35
C ILE A 189 -14.96 -2.45 -9.72
N PRO A 190 -14.24 -1.63 -10.51
CA PRO A 190 -13.25 -0.71 -9.95
C PRO A 190 -13.83 0.34 -9.01
N VAL A 191 -15.07 0.75 -9.26
CA VAL A 191 -15.76 1.81 -8.51
C VAL A 191 -16.02 1.41 -7.05
N VAL A 192 -16.06 0.12 -6.71
CA VAL A 192 -16.38 -0.34 -5.36
C VAL A 192 -15.17 -0.89 -4.60
N VAL A 193 -13.97 -0.79 -5.16
CA VAL A 193 -12.75 -1.38 -4.57
C VAL A 193 -11.65 -0.34 -4.57
N LEU A 194 -11.11 -0.03 -3.40
CA LEU A 194 -9.97 0.88 -3.29
C LEU A 194 -8.74 0.23 -3.92
N GLY A 195 -7.96 1.03 -4.65
CA GLY A 195 -6.69 0.58 -5.22
C GLY A 195 -6.66 0.55 -6.74
N ASN A 196 -7.79 0.78 -7.40
CA ASN A 196 -7.80 1.08 -8.83
C ASN A 196 -7.52 2.57 -9.02
N TRP A 197 -6.28 2.91 -9.39
CA TRP A 197 -5.82 4.26 -9.73
C TRP A 197 -5.22 4.25 -11.12
#